data_AF-A0A2N1F350-F1
#
_entry.id   AF-A0A2N1F350-F1
#
_cell.length_a   1.000
_cell.length_b   1.000
_cell.length_c   1.000
_cell.angle_alpha   90.00
_cell.angle_beta   90.00
_cell.angle_gamma   90.00
#
_symmetry.space_group_name_H-M   'P 1'
#
loop_
_entity.id
_entity.type
_entity.pdbx_description
1 polymer ?
#
loop_
_entity_poly.entity_id
_entity_poly.type
_entity_poly.pdbx_seq_one_letter_code
_entity_poly.pdbx_strand_id
1 'polypeptide(L)'
;MNQKIKTLKIIHLALVAGVTLAYFLIGDFKNILNLEIDDSSLIYSFIPAVAYVLSNFIFKKVLKNIKKDTSDDEKFMIYQNASIYKWAVLEVACFSILFLKPDFILFGVILLFYMILLAPKEEKIFPLLEIRK
;
A
#
# COMPACT_ATOMS: atom_id res chain seq x y z
N MET A 1 13.53 16.74 10.25
CA MET A 1 12.83 16.07 9.12
C MET A 1 13.41 14.69 8.76
N ASN A 2 14.73 14.56 8.55
CA ASN A 2 15.37 13.30 8.15
C ASN A 2 15.03 12.08 9.01
N GLN A 3 15.03 12.23 10.34
CA GLN A 3 14.66 11.15 11.26
C GLN A 3 13.21 10.69 11.04
N LYS A 4 12.27 11.61 10.81
CA LYS A 4 10.86 11.26 10.57
C LYS A 4 10.67 10.51 9.25
N ILE A 5 11.41 10.90 8.20
CA ILE A 5 11.44 10.19 6.92
C ILE A 5 12.04 8.78 7.08
N LYS A 6 13.12 8.65 7.86
CA LYS A 6 13.72 7.35 8.19
C LYS A 6 12.71 6.45 8.91
N THR A 7 11.97 6.99 9.88
CA THR A 7 10.88 6.25 10.54
C THR A 7 9.82 5.78 9.54
N LEU A 8 9.38 6.66 8.63
CA LEU A 8 8.39 6.29 7.61
C LEU A 8 8.90 5.18 6.65
N LYS A 9 10.19 5.22 6.27
CA LYS A 9 10.85 4.17 5.48
C LYS A 9 10.84 2.82 6.22
N ILE A 10 11.11 2.82 7.52
CA ILE A 10 11.09 1.61 8.35
C ILE A 10 9.66 1.03 8.44
N ILE A 11 8.65 1.88 8.63
CA ILE A 11 7.24 1.44 8.67
C ILE A 11 6.85 0.79 7.35
N HIS A 12 7.15 1.42 6.21
CA HIS A 12 6.88 0.85 4.88
C HIS A 12 7.57 -0.50 4.69
N LEU A 13 8.85 -0.58 5.04
CA LEU A 13 9.64 -1.81 4.94
C LEU A 13 9.05 -2.92 5.81
N ALA A 14 8.63 -2.63 7.03
CA ALA A 14 8.02 -3.61 7.93
C ALA A 14 6.71 -4.18 7.37
N LEU A 15 5.84 -3.32 6.82
CA LEU A 15 4.59 -3.75 6.17
C LEU A 15 4.87 -4.62 4.94
N VAL A 16 5.79 -4.20 4.07
CA VAL A 16 6.20 -4.98 2.88
C VAL A 16 6.78 -6.32 3.31
N ALA A 17 7.67 -6.34 4.30
CA ALA A 17 8.29 -7.56 4.80
C ALA A 17 7.27 -8.52 5.41
N GLY A 18 6.29 -8.01 6.17
CA GLY A 18 5.21 -8.82 6.74
C GLY A 18 4.35 -9.50 5.67
N VAL A 19 3.90 -8.73 4.67
CA VAL A 19 3.11 -9.28 3.55
C VAL A 19 3.95 -10.29 2.74
N THR A 20 5.21 -9.96 2.46
CA THR A 20 6.12 -10.86 1.72
C THR A 20 6.31 -12.17 2.47
N LEU A 21 6.55 -12.11 3.78
CA LEU A 21 6.72 -13.29 4.62
C LEU A 21 5.46 -14.16 4.63
N ALA A 22 4.27 -13.56 4.75
CA ALA A 22 3.01 -14.30 4.69
C ALA A 22 2.81 -15.02 3.35
N TYR A 23 3.08 -14.32 2.23
CA TYR A 23 3.01 -14.92 0.91
C TYR A 23 4.01 -16.07 0.77
N PHE A 24 5.24 -15.91 1.26
CA PHE A 24 6.26 -16.95 1.21
C PHE A 24 5.89 -18.20 2.00
N LEU A 25 5.27 -18.05 3.17
CA LEU A 25 4.92 -19.16 4.05
C LEU A 25 3.62 -19.88 3.66
N ILE A 26 2.64 -19.14 3.12
CA ILE A 26 1.26 -19.62 2.96
C ILE A 26 0.87 -19.75 1.48
N GLY A 27 1.52 -19.02 0.59
CA GLY A 27 1.15 -18.94 -0.82
C GLY A 27 1.41 -20.23 -1.61
N ASP A 28 0.41 -20.70 -2.35
CA ASP A 28 0.60 -21.77 -3.33
C ASP A 28 1.10 -21.20 -4.67
N PHE A 29 2.42 -21.16 -4.83
CA PHE A 29 3.04 -20.70 -6.07
C PHE A 29 3.10 -21.77 -7.17
N LYS A 30 2.80 -23.05 -6.88
CA LYS A 30 2.87 -24.12 -7.90
C LYS A 30 1.82 -23.93 -8.98
N ASN A 31 0.66 -23.37 -8.60
CA ASN A 31 -0.48 -23.17 -9.45
C ASN A 31 -0.74 -21.69 -9.76
N ILE A 32 0.25 -20.80 -9.62
CA ILE A 32 0.07 -19.34 -9.75
C ILE A 32 -0.53 -18.88 -11.09
N LEU A 33 -0.38 -19.67 -12.16
CA LEU A 33 -0.95 -19.37 -13.48
C LEU A 33 -2.29 -20.07 -13.74
N ASN A 34 -2.71 -20.97 -12.86
CA ASN A 34 -3.95 -21.73 -13.01
C ASN A 34 -5.10 -20.98 -12.32
N LEU A 35 -5.63 -19.98 -13.02
CA LEU A 35 -6.75 -19.16 -12.53
C LEU A 35 -8.07 -19.90 -12.76
N GLU A 36 -8.69 -20.41 -11.70
CA GLU A 36 -10.05 -20.93 -11.76
C GLU A 36 -11.07 -19.77 -11.64
N ILE A 37 -11.66 -19.41 -12.77
CA ILE A 37 -12.68 -18.36 -12.85
C ILE A 37 -14.05 -19.01 -12.97
N ASP A 38 -14.84 -18.91 -11.91
CA ASP A 38 -16.28 -19.19 -11.91
C ASP A 38 -17.05 -17.87 -11.68
N ASP A 39 -18.36 -17.87 -11.93
CA ASP A 39 -19.19 -16.67 -11.79
C ASP A 39 -19.16 -16.07 -10.37
N SER A 40 -18.89 -16.89 -9.34
CA SER A 40 -18.78 -16.46 -7.94
C SER A 40 -17.38 -15.91 -7.60
N SER A 41 -16.34 -16.33 -8.31
CA SER A 41 -14.95 -15.95 -8.09
C SER A 41 -14.56 -14.69 -8.88
N LEU A 42 -15.31 -14.36 -9.94
CA LEU A 42 -15.09 -13.18 -10.79
C LEU A 42 -15.01 -11.87 -9.99
N ILE A 43 -15.82 -11.70 -8.93
CA ILE A 43 -15.80 -10.48 -8.11
C ILE A 43 -14.44 -10.23 -7.45
N TYR A 44 -13.71 -11.30 -7.10
CA TYR A 44 -12.41 -11.20 -6.43
C TYR A 44 -11.29 -10.76 -7.38
N SER A 45 -11.46 -10.95 -8.69
CA SER A 45 -10.54 -10.45 -9.71
C SER A 45 -10.44 -8.91 -9.73
N PHE A 46 -11.44 -8.21 -9.20
CA PHE A 46 -11.46 -6.75 -9.10
C PHE A 46 -10.76 -6.20 -7.85
N ILE A 47 -10.35 -7.05 -6.90
CA ILE A 47 -9.67 -6.61 -5.67
C ILE A 47 -8.49 -5.68 -5.96
N PRO A 48 -7.59 -5.95 -6.92
CA PRO A 48 -6.48 -5.05 -7.22
C PRO A 48 -6.93 -3.66 -7.67
N ALA A 49 -7.94 -3.59 -8.55
CA ALA A 49 -8.46 -2.34 -9.05
C ALA A 49 -9.10 -1.52 -7.92
N VAL A 50 -9.93 -2.16 -7.09
CA VAL A 50 -10.57 -1.51 -5.93
C VAL A 50 -9.53 -1.04 -4.93
N ALA A 51 -8.55 -1.87 -4.58
CA ALA A 51 -7.48 -1.52 -3.65
C ALA A 51 -6.63 -0.34 -4.17
N TYR A 52 -6.30 -0.33 -5.46
CA TYR A 52 -5.61 0.78 -6.09
C TYR A 52 -6.42 2.08 -5.98
N VAL A 53 -7.70 2.07 -6.37
CA VAL A 53 -8.54 3.27 -6.33
C VAL A 53 -8.73 3.76 -4.89
N LEU A 54 -9.09 2.86 -3.98
CA LEU A 54 -9.40 3.19 -2.59
C LEU A 54 -8.16 3.70 -1.84
N SER A 55 -7.01 3.04 -2.01
CA SER A 55 -5.75 3.46 -1.36
C SER A 55 -5.35 4.89 -1.79
N ASN A 56 -5.49 5.22 -3.08
CA ASN A 56 -5.22 6.56 -3.59
C ASN A 56 -6.28 7.58 -3.17
N PHE A 57 -7.55 7.19 -3.10
CA PHE A 57 -8.63 8.05 -2.62
C PHE A 57 -8.42 8.44 -1.16
N ILE A 58 -8.14 7.47 -0.29
CA ILE A 58 -7.89 7.71 1.14
C ILE A 58 -6.66 8.59 1.33
N PHE A 59 -5.57 8.29 0.62
CA PHE A 59 -4.35 9.11 0.66
C PHE A 59 -4.65 10.58 0.34
N LYS A 60 -5.33 10.84 -0.79
CA LYS A 60 -5.72 12.20 -1.19
C LYS A 60 -6.68 12.84 -0.19
N LYS A 61 -7.63 12.08 0.35
CA LYS A 61 -8.60 12.56 1.34
C LYS A 61 -7.91 13.03 2.62
N VAL A 62 -6.90 12.30 3.12
CA VAL A 62 -6.15 12.70 4.31
C VAL A 62 -5.25 13.90 4.04
N LEU A 63 -4.60 13.96 2.87
CA LEU A 63 -3.77 15.12 2.51
C LEU A 63 -4.56 16.43 2.41
N LYS A 64 -5.87 16.39 2.12
CA LYS A 64 -6.73 17.58 2.14
C LYS A 64 -6.82 18.26 3.53
N ASN A 65 -6.38 17.59 4.59
CA ASN A 65 -6.30 18.18 5.92
C ASN A 65 -5.14 19.17 6.07
N ILE A 66 -4.18 19.19 5.13
CA ILE A 66 -3.11 20.19 5.11
C ILE A 66 -3.69 21.54 4.69
N LYS A 67 -3.58 22.53 5.57
CA LYS A 67 -3.98 23.92 5.32
C LYS A 67 -2.74 24.77 5.03
N LYS A 68 -2.96 26.00 4.56
CA LYS A 68 -1.88 26.93 4.18
C LYS A 68 -0.99 27.32 5.36
N ASP A 69 -1.55 27.34 6.56
CA ASP A 69 -0.92 27.69 7.83
C ASP A 69 -0.38 26.49 8.61
N THR A 70 -0.55 25.27 8.10
CA THR A 70 -0.04 24.05 8.74
C THR A 70 1.48 24.07 8.80
N SER A 71 2.03 23.83 9.99
CA SER A 71 3.49 23.75 10.19
C SER A 71 4.11 22.58 9.42
N ASP A 72 5.39 22.67 9.05
CA ASP A 72 6.10 21.59 8.31
C ASP A 72 6.05 20.25 9.05
N ASP A 73 6.11 20.27 10.38
CA ASP A 73 6.03 19.09 11.22
C ASP A 73 4.65 18.43 11.18
N GLU A 74 3.59 19.25 11.17
CA GLU A 74 2.21 18.78 11.08
C GLU A 74 1.87 18.30 9.66
N LYS A 75 2.36 18.98 8.62
CA LYS A 75 2.28 18.52 7.22
C LYS A 75 2.88 17.13 7.07
N PHE A 76 4.06 16.91 7.63
CA PHE A 76 4.71 15.61 7.60
C PHE A 76 3.92 14.55 8.37
N MET A 77 3.37 14.89 9.55
CA MET A 77 2.53 13.98 10.32
C MET A 77 1.27 13.55 9.54
N ILE A 78 0.59 14.49 8.89
CA ILE A 78 -0.57 14.20 8.03
C ILE A 78 -0.16 13.29 6.87
N TYR A 79 0.97 13.58 6.21
CA TYR A 79 1.51 12.75 5.13
C TYR A 79 1.87 11.34 5.58
N GLN A 80 2.50 11.19 6.74
CA GLN A 80 2.81 9.90 7.34
C GLN A 80 1.54 9.08 7.56
N ASN A 81 0.52 9.67 8.17
CA ASN A 81 -0.77 8.99 8.38
C ASN A 81 -1.44 8.61 7.06
N ALA A 82 -1.45 9.53 6.08
CA ALA A 82 -1.98 9.26 4.75
C ALA A 82 -1.29 8.07 4.09
N SER A 83 0.04 8.00 4.19
CA SER A 83 0.85 6.91 3.63
C SER A 83 0.58 5.58 4.32
N ILE A 84 0.51 5.56 5.66
CA ILE A 84 0.19 4.36 6.44
C ILE A 84 -1.19 3.82 6.06
N TYR A 85 -2.21 4.67 5.97
CA TYR A 85 -3.55 4.24 5.56
C TYR A 85 -3.57 3.74 4.11
N LYS A 86 -2.82 4.38 3.21
CA LYS A 86 -2.67 3.91 1.83
C LYS A 86 -2.10 2.50 1.80
N TRP A 87 -1.05 2.22 2.56
CA TRP A 87 -0.43 0.90 2.62
C TRP A 87 -1.32 -0.14 3.32
N ALA A 88 -2.02 0.23 4.39
CA ALA A 88 -2.94 -0.67 5.08
C ALA A 88 -4.06 -1.19 4.16
N VAL A 89 -4.61 -0.35 3.28
CA VAL A 89 -5.60 -0.81 2.26
C VAL A 89 -4.99 -1.86 1.33
N LEU A 90 -3.75 -1.64 0.90
CA LEU A 90 -3.06 -2.58 0.00
C LEU A 90 -2.70 -3.88 0.72
N GLU A 91 -2.24 -3.80 1.97
CA GLU A 91 -1.98 -4.95 2.83
C GLU A 91 -3.24 -5.80 3.03
N VAL A 92 -4.37 -5.18 3.39
CA VAL A 92 -5.66 -5.88 3.52
C VAL A 92 -6.06 -6.54 2.21
N ALA A 93 -5.85 -5.89 1.07
CA ALA A 93 -6.12 -6.48 -0.24
C ALA A 93 -5.23 -7.70 -0.53
N CYS A 94 -3.93 -7.60 -0.24
CA CYS A 94 -2.99 -8.72 -0.37
C CYS A 94 -3.39 -9.90 0.53
N PHE A 95 -3.74 -9.65 1.80
CA PHE A 95 -4.17 -10.72 2.71
C PHE A 95 -5.54 -11.29 2.33
N SER A 96 -6.46 -10.47 1.84
CA SER A 96 -7.77 -10.95 1.37
C SER A 96 -7.61 -11.95 0.23
N ILE A 97 -6.72 -11.66 -0.74
CA ILE A 97 -6.39 -12.59 -1.81
C ILE A 97 -5.75 -13.86 -1.23
N LEU A 98 -4.71 -13.72 -0.41
CA LEU A 98 -3.95 -14.84 0.13
C LEU A 98 -4.81 -15.83 0.93
N PHE A 99 -5.73 -15.32 1.76
CA PHE A 99 -6.52 -16.15 2.68
C PHE A 99 -7.90 -16.55 2.16
N LEU A 100 -8.57 -15.71 1.36
CA LEU A 100 -9.96 -15.97 0.94
C LEU A 100 -10.05 -16.61 -0.44
N LYS A 101 -9.14 -16.25 -1.36
CA LYS A 101 -9.12 -16.75 -2.74
C LYS A 101 -7.69 -16.91 -3.24
N PRO A 102 -6.96 -17.93 -2.75
CA PRO A 102 -5.56 -18.17 -3.10
C PRO A 102 -5.37 -18.44 -4.60
N ASP A 103 -6.41 -18.84 -5.34
CA ASP A 103 -6.36 -19.01 -6.81
C ASP A 103 -5.98 -17.70 -7.52
N PHE A 104 -6.26 -16.54 -6.91
CA PHE A 104 -5.87 -15.23 -7.42
C PHE A 104 -4.52 -14.73 -6.89
N ILE A 105 -3.66 -15.60 -6.37
CA ILE A 105 -2.37 -15.22 -5.76
C ILE A 105 -1.50 -14.36 -6.68
N LEU A 106 -1.57 -14.55 -8.01
CA LEU A 106 -0.89 -13.70 -8.98
C LEU A 106 -1.26 -12.22 -8.81
N PHE A 107 -2.54 -11.91 -8.62
CA PHE A 107 -3.02 -10.54 -8.38
C PHE A 107 -2.51 -10.00 -7.04
N GLY A 108 -2.42 -10.85 -6.03
CA GLY A 108 -1.81 -10.54 -4.75
C GLY A 108 -0.34 -10.17 -4.87
N VAL A 109 0.43 -10.93 -5.64
CA VAL A 109 1.85 -10.66 -5.94
C VAL A 109 2.00 -9.34 -6.69
N ILE A 110 1.15 -9.06 -7.69
CA ILE A 110 1.16 -7.77 -8.41
C ILE A 110 0.90 -6.61 -7.45
N LEU A 111 -0.06 -6.74 -6.54
CA LEU A 111 -0.32 -5.73 -5.51
C LEU A 111 0.86 -5.55 -4.55
N LEU A 112 1.54 -6.64 -4.16
CA LEU A 112 2.74 -6.58 -3.33
C LEU A 112 3.85 -5.80 -4.05
N PHE A 113 4.10 -6.06 -5.33
CA PHE A 113 5.04 -5.26 -6.13
C PHE A 113 4.62 -3.80 -6.21
N TYR A 114 3.34 -3.51 -6.42
CA TYR A 114 2.84 -2.14 -6.37
C TYR A 114 3.13 -1.47 -5.01
N MET A 115 2.90 -2.18 -3.90
CA MET A 115 3.18 -1.69 -2.55
C MET A 115 4.68 -1.41 -2.34
N ILE A 116 5.59 -2.24 -2.88
CA ILE A 116 7.04 -1.98 -2.87
C ILE A 116 7.39 -0.69 -3.61
N LEU A 117 6.78 -0.45 -4.78
CA LEU A 117 7.01 0.75 -5.59
C LEU A 117 6.54 2.05 -4.91
N LEU A 118 5.66 1.94 -3.92
CA LEU A 118 5.19 3.06 -3.11
C LEU A 118 6.13 3.44 -1.96
N ALA A 119 7.36 2.92 -1.97
CA ALA A 119 8.37 3.27 -0.97
C ALA A 119 8.54 4.80 -0.84
N PRO A 120 8.62 5.32 0.40
CA PRO A 120 8.74 6.75 0.66
C PRO A 120 10.10 7.27 0.17
N LYS A 121 10.03 8.30 -0.69
CA LYS A 121 11.15 8.89 -1.42
C LYS A 121 11.25 10.38 -1.10
N GLU A 122 12.41 10.82 -0.63
CA GLU A 122 12.64 12.21 -0.21
C GLU A 122 12.37 13.20 -1.34
N GLU A 123 12.81 12.84 -2.55
CA GLU A 123 12.60 13.58 -3.79
C GLU A 123 11.12 13.79 -4.16
N LYS A 124 10.21 12.98 -3.60
CA LYS A 124 8.76 13.14 -3.78
C LYS A 124 8.11 13.84 -2.59
N ILE A 125 8.61 13.61 -1.37
CA ILE A 125 8.01 14.12 -0.13
C ILE A 125 8.17 15.64 -0.01
N PHE A 126 9.40 16.16 -0.20
CA PHE A 126 9.65 17.59 -0.02
C PHE A 126 8.84 18.47 -0.97
N PRO A 127 8.78 18.19 -2.29
CA PRO A 127 7.97 18.98 -3.20
C PRO A 127 6.47 18.86 -2.93
N LEU A 128 5.99 17.65 -2.57
CA LEU A 128 4.57 17.42 -2.31
C LEU A 128 4.06 18.20 -1.10
N LEU A 129 4.90 18.36 -0.07
CA LEU A 129 4.54 19.06 1.16
C LEU A 129 4.97 20.54 1.17
N GLU A 130 5.63 21.00 0.11
CA GLU A 130 6.21 22.35 0.02
C GLU A 130 7.17 22.65 1.17
N ILE A 131 7.97 21.65 1.59
CA ILE A 131 8.95 21.75 2.68
C ILE A 131 10.34 21.95 2.06
N ARG A 132 11.16 22.85 2.62
CA ARG A 132 12.56 23.03 2.20
C ARG A 132 13.41 21.85 2.68
N LYS A 133 14.35 21.40 1.83
CA LYS A 133 15.23 20.27 2.10
C LYS A 133 16.28 20.58 3.16
#